data_AF-A0A2V5U9G0-F1
#
_entry.id   AF-A0A2V5U9G0-F1
#
_cell.length_a   1.000
_cell.length_b   1.000
_cell.length_c   1.000
_cell.angle_alpha   90.00
_cell.angle_beta   90.00
_cell.angle_gamma   90.00
#
_symmetry.space_group_name_H-M   'P 1'
#
loop_
_entity.id
_entity.type
_entity.pdbx_description
1 polymer ?
#
loop_
_entity_poly.entity_id
_entity_poly.type
_entity_poly.pdbx_seq_one_letter_code
_entity_poly.pdbx_strand_id
1 'polypeptide(L)'
;MNLSKRAVLLASIALLASGQLLHAQGTLRVVGKDYKLEHVVAYETKFFDDNVNAVLLCAKPIPIDKLKAELQKGSDTGFFLFEPEVKLTFDQSGKLLSVFIWADNNSISTGGTMDEAKVEADFKDGKAHGKVAMNSEKDDPKYRFDVVFDVAVMKSPAAPRKP
;
A
#
# COMPACT_ATOMS: atom_id res chain seq x y z
N MET A 1 10.49 4.62 -47.99
CA MET A 1 11.56 4.37 -47.01
C MET A 1 11.47 5.45 -45.94
N ASN A 2 11.37 5.01 -44.67
CA ASN A 2 11.46 5.78 -43.42
C ASN A 2 10.20 6.51 -42.90
N LEU A 3 9.35 5.73 -42.20
CA LEU A 3 8.60 6.20 -41.04
C LEU A 3 9.60 6.60 -39.93
N SER A 4 9.51 7.84 -39.43
CA SER A 4 10.25 8.29 -38.23
C SER A 4 9.31 8.76 -37.14
N LYS A 5 9.04 7.82 -36.23
CA LYS A 5 9.12 7.96 -34.76
C LYS A 5 8.17 8.94 -34.05
N ARG A 6 7.14 8.30 -33.49
CA ARG A 6 6.67 8.38 -32.09
C ARG A 6 5.98 9.68 -31.65
N ALA A 7 4.69 9.76 -31.97
CA ALA A 7 3.70 10.26 -31.02
C ALA A 7 2.88 9.05 -30.55
N VAL A 8 3.02 8.67 -29.27
CA VAL A 8 2.07 7.75 -28.63
C VAL A 8 1.61 8.46 -27.36
N LEU A 9 0.58 9.28 -27.52
CA LEU A 9 -0.22 9.79 -26.43
C LEU A 9 -1.18 8.66 -26.03
N LEU A 10 -0.81 7.83 -25.06
CA LEU A 10 -1.73 6.87 -24.47
C LEU A 10 -2.64 7.62 -23.50
N ALA A 11 -3.74 8.17 -24.04
CA ALA A 11 -4.89 8.57 -23.25
C ALA A 11 -5.74 7.33 -22.97
N SER A 12 -5.62 6.77 -21.76
CA SER A 12 -6.53 5.74 -21.29
C SER A 12 -7.80 6.40 -20.77
N ILE A 13 -8.87 6.39 -21.58
CA ILE A 13 -10.22 6.72 -21.15
C ILE A 13 -10.80 5.47 -20.50
N ALA A 14 -10.97 5.47 -19.18
CA ALA A 14 -11.73 4.44 -18.47
C ALA A 14 -13.22 4.85 -18.42
N LEU A 15 -14.05 3.98 -18.98
CA LEU A 15 -15.50 4.10 -19.08
C LEU A 15 -16.15 3.87 -17.70
N LEU A 16 -17.00 4.80 -17.27
CA LEU A 16 -17.83 4.67 -16.08
C LEU A 16 -18.87 3.57 -16.27
N ALA A 17 -18.78 2.51 -15.47
CA ALA A 17 -19.87 1.57 -15.24
C ALA A 17 -20.08 1.42 -13.73
N SER A 18 -21.32 1.59 -13.30
CA SER A 18 -21.78 1.58 -11.91
C SER A 18 -21.56 0.22 -11.25
N GLY A 19 -20.47 0.15 -10.49
CA GLY A 19 -20.13 -0.85 -9.48
C GLY A 19 -18.89 -0.31 -8.81
N GLN A 20 -18.88 -0.16 -7.48
CA GLN A 20 -17.73 0.41 -6.76
C GLN A 20 -16.46 -0.39 -7.07
N LEU A 21 -15.70 0.07 -8.06
CA LEU A 21 -14.38 -0.43 -8.39
C LEU A 21 -13.47 -0.02 -7.24
N LEU A 22 -13.22 -0.94 -6.31
CA LEU A 22 -12.06 -0.90 -5.43
C LEU A 22 -10.83 -0.88 -6.35
N HIS A 23 -10.33 0.32 -6.65
CA HIS A 23 -9.12 0.47 -7.46
C HIS A 23 -7.94 0.50 -6.50
N ALA A 24 -7.09 -0.52 -6.58
CA ALA A 24 -5.69 -0.33 -6.23
C ALA A 24 -4.82 -0.68 -7.42
N GLN A 25 -3.86 0.19 -7.63
CA GLN A 25 -2.76 -0.06 -8.54
C GLN A 25 -1.50 0.34 -7.79
N GLY A 26 -0.60 -0.62 -7.63
CA GLY A 26 0.73 -0.37 -7.13
C GLY A 26 1.78 -0.92 -8.08
N THR A 27 2.90 -0.24 -8.16
CA THR A 27 4.14 -0.81 -8.69
C THR A 27 5.19 -0.80 -7.61
N LEU A 28 5.95 -1.88 -7.52
CA LEU A 28 7.13 -2.00 -6.68
C LEU A 28 8.31 -2.39 -7.57
N ARG A 29 9.37 -1.60 -7.53
CA ARG A 29 10.67 -1.94 -8.10
C ARG A 29 11.64 -2.27 -6.97
N VAL A 30 12.33 -3.40 -7.07
CA VAL A 30 13.42 -3.78 -6.16
C VAL A 30 14.56 -4.36 -6.99
N VAL A 31 15.78 -3.81 -6.86
CA VAL A 31 16.99 -4.26 -7.57
C VAL A 31 16.73 -4.46 -9.08
N GLY A 32 16.12 -3.45 -9.71
CA GLY A 32 15.84 -3.43 -11.15
C GLY A 32 14.69 -4.33 -11.64
N LYS A 33 13.99 -5.06 -10.75
CA LYS A 33 12.81 -5.86 -11.11
C LYS A 33 11.52 -5.14 -10.73
N ASP A 34 10.54 -5.18 -11.63
CA ASP A 34 9.22 -4.57 -11.44
C ASP A 34 8.16 -5.61 -11.06
N TYR A 35 7.36 -5.25 -10.07
CA TYR A 35 6.23 -6.00 -9.55
C TYR A 35 4.96 -5.16 -9.62
N LYS A 36 3.87 -5.78 -10.08
CA LYS A 36 2.54 -5.20 -9.95
C LYS A 36 1.94 -5.62 -8.62
N LEU A 37 1.40 -4.67 -7.88
CA LEU A 37 0.65 -4.90 -6.65
C LEU A 37 -0.83 -4.70 -6.96
N GLU A 38 -1.51 -5.79 -7.28
CA GLU A 38 -2.90 -5.79 -7.77
C GLU A 38 -3.91 -6.11 -6.65
N HIS A 39 -3.42 -6.55 -5.49
CA HIS A 39 -4.23 -6.86 -4.33
C HIS A 39 -3.97 -5.87 -3.21
N VAL A 40 -5.02 -5.43 -2.54
CA VAL A 40 -4.96 -4.41 -1.51
C VAL A 40 -5.91 -4.74 -0.37
N VAL A 41 -5.53 -4.38 0.85
CA VAL A 41 -6.44 -4.29 1.99
C VAL A 41 -6.04 -3.11 2.85
N ALA A 42 -7.02 -2.30 3.26
CA ALA A 42 -6.86 -1.34 4.34
C ALA A 42 -7.48 -1.90 5.61
N TYR A 43 -6.82 -1.74 6.75
CA TYR A 43 -7.30 -2.27 8.02
C TYR A 43 -6.78 -1.46 9.21
N GLU A 44 -7.54 -1.48 10.29
CA GLU A 44 -7.09 -0.96 11.58
C GLU A 44 -6.21 -1.99 12.28
N THR A 45 -5.08 -1.53 12.84
CA THR A 45 -4.16 -2.37 13.62
C THR A 45 -3.51 -1.54 14.73
N LYS A 46 -2.55 -2.12 15.42
CA LYS A 46 -1.67 -1.43 16.36
C LYS A 46 -0.25 -1.33 15.83
N PHE A 47 0.34 -0.16 16.01
CA PHE A 47 1.76 0.05 15.83
C PHE A 47 2.32 0.52 17.18
N PHE A 48 3.11 -0.35 17.82
CA PHE A 48 3.34 -0.28 19.27
C PHE A 48 2.00 -0.28 20.03
N ASP A 49 1.71 0.77 20.79
CA ASP A 49 0.48 0.90 21.57
C ASP A 49 -0.60 1.76 20.89
N ASP A 50 -0.25 2.41 19.78
CA ASP A 50 -1.13 3.34 19.08
C ASP A 50 -2.03 2.62 18.08
N ASN A 51 -3.31 3.05 18.03
CA ASN A 51 -4.23 2.62 16.99
C ASN A 51 -3.88 3.34 15.69
N VAL A 52 -3.66 2.57 14.64
CA VAL A 52 -3.21 3.05 13.33
C VAL A 52 -4.03 2.42 12.22
N ASN A 53 -3.92 3.00 11.02
CA ASN A 53 -4.42 2.38 9.80
C ASN A 53 -3.23 1.79 9.03
N ALA A 54 -3.38 0.57 8.54
CA ALA A 54 -2.44 -0.03 7.61
C ALA A 54 -3.09 -0.20 6.24
N VAL A 55 -2.32 0.03 5.18
CA VAL A 55 -2.66 -0.33 3.81
C VAL A 55 -1.60 -1.30 3.32
N LEU A 56 -2.01 -2.53 3.06
CA LEU A 56 -1.15 -3.58 2.52
C LEU A 56 -1.47 -3.79 1.05
N LEU A 57 -0.47 -3.66 0.19
CA LEU A 57 -0.54 -3.95 -1.24
C LEU A 57 0.38 -5.12 -1.59
N CYS A 58 -0.11 -6.11 -2.33
CA CYS A 58 0.62 -7.33 -2.65
C CYS A 58 0.47 -7.72 -4.12
N ALA A 59 1.48 -8.42 -4.65
CA ALA A 59 1.43 -9.02 -5.98
C ALA A 59 0.55 -10.28 -6.08
N LYS A 60 0.20 -10.88 -4.93
CA LYS A 60 -0.67 -12.07 -4.86
C LYS A 60 -1.87 -11.84 -3.93
N PRO A 61 -2.94 -12.65 -4.06
CA PRO A 61 -4.10 -12.54 -3.19
C PRO A 61 -3.75 -12.58 -1.71
N ILE A 62 -4.31 -11.64 -0.95
CA ILE A 62 -4.05 -11.51 0.48
C ILE A 62 -4.93 -12.52 1.23
N PRO A 63 -4.35 -13.41 2.07
CA PRO A 63 -5.13 -14.36 2.86
C PRO A 63 -5.84 -13.65 4.03
N ILE A 64 -6.98 -13.02 3.72
CA ILE A 64 -7.77 -12.18 4.65
C ILE A 64 -8.13 -12.89 5.96
N ASP A 65 -8.45 -14.19 5.92
CA ASP A 65 -8.80 -14.93 7.14
C ASP A 65 -7.61 -15.06 8.10
N LYS A 66 -6.39 -15.23 7.57
CA LYS A 66 -5.17 -15.22 8.38
C LYS A 66 -4.90 -13.85 8.95
N LEU A 67 -5.09 -12.79 8.16
CA LEU A 67 -4.95 -11.41 8.64
C LEU A 67 -5.92 -11.12 9.79
N LYS A 68 -7.20 -11.47 9.62
CA LYS A 68 -8.22 -11.32 10.69
C LYS A 68 -7.84 -12.08 11.96
N ALA A 69 -7.33 -13.32 11.83
CA ALA A 69 -6.90 -14.12 12.96
C ALA A 69 -5.75 -13.47 13.75
N GLU A 70 -4.80 -12.82 13.08
CA GLU A 70 -3.74 -12.05 13.75
C GLU A 70 -4.31 -10.79 14.40
N LEU A 71 -5.15 -10.02 13.69
CA LEU A 71 -5.76 -8.81 14.24
C LEU A 71 -6.60 -9.08 15.50
N GLN A 72 -7.22 -10.26 15.61
CA GLN A 72 -7.92 -10.69 16.84
C GLN A 72 -6.99 -10.83 18.05
N LYS A 73 -5.69 -11.10 17.84
CA LYS A 73 -4.67 -11.14 18.89
C LYS A 73 -4.23 -9.74 19.32
N GLY A 74 -4.62 -8.70 18.58
CA GLY A 74 -4.43 -7.30 18.92
C GLY A 74 -3.51 -6.50 17.98
N SER A 75 -2.83 -7.15 17.03
CA SER A 75 -2.03 -6.49 15.99
C SER A 75 -1.82 -7.40 14.78
N ASP A 76 -1.25 -6.86 13.70
CA ASP A 76 -0.87 -7.59 12.49
C ASP A 76 0.58 -8.11 12.52
N THR A 77 1.26 -8.08 13.67
CA THR A 77 2.68 -8.45 13.79
C THR A 77 2.96 -9.92 13.39
N GLY A 78 2.01 -10.83 13.62
CA GLY A 78 2.13 -12.23 13.22
C GLY A 78 1.77 -12.49 11.74
N PHE A 79 1.35 -11.45 11.01
CA PHE A 79 0.96 -11.58 9.62
C PHE A 79 2.12 -11.17 8.71
N PHE A 80 2.68 -12.14 7.98
CA PHE A 80 3.77 -11.92 7.05
C PHE A 80 3.52 -12.67 5.73
N LEU A 81 3.77 -12.01 4.60
CA LEU A 81 3.72 -12.63 3.30
C LEU A 81 5.13 -12.68 2.71
N PHE A 82 5.52 -13.85 2.20
CA PHE A 82 6.80 -14.00 1.49
C PHE A 82 6.62 -13.71 -0.01
N GLU A 83 5.84 -12.69 -0.32
CA GLU A 83 5.47 -12.27 -1.68
C GLU A 83 5.75 -10.78 -1.85
N PRO A 84 6.00 -10.28 -3.07
CA PRO A 84 6.21 -8.85 -3.30
C PRO A 84 5.08 -8.01 -2.69
N GLU A 85 5.42 -7.18 -1.71
CA GLU A 85 4.47 -6.38 -0.95
C GLU A 85 5.01 -5.03 -0.51
N VAL A 86 4.08 -4.10 -0.31
CA VAL A 86 4.31 -2.80 0.34
C VAL A 86 3.24 -2.65 1.41
N LYS A 87 3.67 -2.49 2.67
CA LYS A 87 2.79 -2.12 3.78
C LYS A 87 3.07 -0.69 4.20
N LEU A 88 2.03 0.14 4.15
CA LEU A 88 2.05 1.53 4.57
C LEU A 88 1.27 1.64 5.89
N THR A 89 1.90 2.18 6.92
CA THR A 89 1.25 2.43 8.22
C THR A 89 1.04 3.91 8.39
N PHE A 90 -0.18 4.33 8.72
CA PHE A 90 -0.60 5.71 8.91
C PHE A 90 -1.16 5.90 10.32
N ASP A 91 -0.92 7.07 10.91
CA ASP A 91 -1.65 7.45 12.11
C ASP A 91 -3.13 7.74 11.80
N GLN A 92 -3.92 8.05 12.83
CA GLN A 92 -5.34 8.35 12.67
C GLN A 92 -5.63 9.64 11.90
N SER A 93 -4.64 10.53 11.72
CA SER A 93 -4.75 11.75 10.92
C SER A 93 -4.43 11.51 9.43
N GLY A 94 -3.96 10.32 9.06
CA GLY A 94 -3.54 9.98 7.70
C GLY A 94 -2.06 10.30 7.43
N LYS A 95 -1.27 10.65 8.45
CA LYS A 95 0.17 10.86 8.29
C LYS A 95 0.87 9.50 8.21
N LEU A 96 1.72 9.32 7.21
CA LEU A 96 2.54 8.11 7.07
C LEU A 96 3.53 8.00 8.25
N LEU A 97 3.55 6.84 8.89
CA LEU A 97 4.41 6.51 10.04
C LEU A 97 5.50 5.51 9.69
N SER A 98 5.23 4.58 8.79
CA SER A 98 6.19 3.55 8.39
C SER A 98 5.87 2.97 7.02
N VAL A 99 6.91 2.53 6.34
CA VAL A 99 6.83 1.69 5.14
C VAL A 99 7.62 0.42 5.37
N PHE A 100 6.99 -0.70 5.03
CA PHE A 100 7.62 -2.01 4.97
C PHE A 100 7.51 -2.57 3.55
N ILE A 101 8.57 -3.18 3.05
CA ILE A 101 8.63 -3.79 1.73
C ILE A 101 9.30 -5.16 1.85
N TRP A 102 8.73 -6.15 1.19
CA TRP A 102 9.35 -7.44 0.94
C TRP A 102 9.32 -7.75 -0.56
N ALA A 103 10.47 -8.10 -1.16
CA ALA A 103 10.55 -8.69 -2.52
C ALA A 103 11.95 -9.29 -2.75
N ASP A 104 12.06 -10.38 -3.52
CA ASP A 104 13.35 -11.01 -3.87
C ASP A 104 14.29 -11.26 -2.67
N ASN A 105 13.78 -11.75 -1.54
CA ASN A 105 14.53 -11.93 -0.29
C ASN A 105 15.15 -10.64 0.30
N ASN A 106 14.68 -9.46 -0.14
CA ASN A 106 15.00 -8.18 0.47
C ASN A 106 13.86 -7.76 1.39
N SER A 107 14.21 -7.42 2.62
CA SER A 107 13.33 -6.78 3.61
C SER A 107 13.80 -5.35 3.84
N ILE A 108 12.89 -4.39 3.65
CA ILE A 108 13.17 -2.97 3.82
C ILE A 108 12.12 -2.39 4.77
N SER A 109 12.57 -1.77 5.85
CA SER A 109 11.73 -1.05 6.81
C SER A 109 12.26 0.35 6.97
N THR A 110 11.37 1.34 6.86
CA THR A 110 11.73 2.76 7.02
C THR A 110 10.63 3.51 7.76
N GLY A 111 11.04 4.58 8.45
CA GLY A 111 10.11 5.50 9.10
C GLY A 111 9.31 6.33 8.09
N GLY A 112 8.23 6.94 8.57
CA GLY A 112 7.27 7.70 7.77
C GLY A 112 7.76 9.05 7.27
N THR A 113 8.90 9.54 7.77
CA THR A 113 9.69 10.60 7.13
C THR A 113 10.49 9.98 5.99
N MET A 114 9.78 9.58 4.93
CA MET A 114 10.43 9.39 3.66
C MET A 114 10.53 10.78 3.05
N ASP A 115 11.68 11.46 3.24
CA ASP A 115 11.96 12.77 2.63
C ASP A 115 11.74 12.76 1.09
N GLU A 116 11.71 11.55 0.54
CA GLU A 116 11.56 11.21 -0.86
C GLU A 116 10.19 10.62 -1.18
N ALA A 117 9.11 10.82 -0.41
CA ALA A 117 7.77 10.35 -0.82
C ALA A 117 6.70 11.45 -0.70
N LYS A 118 5.90 11.60 -1.76
CA LYS A 118 4.65 12.37 -1.73
C LYS A 118 3.55 11.46 -1.21
N VAL A 119 2.94 11.89 -0.10
CA VAL A 119 1.88 11.15 0.59
C VAL A 119 0.61 11.99 0.58
N GLU A 120 -0.44 11.46 -0.04
CA GLU A 120 -1.79 11.98 0.03
C GLU A 120 -2.67 10.81 0.49
N ALA A 121 -3.16 10.83 1.72
CA ALA A 121 -3.99 9.75 2.25
C ALA A 121 -5.06 10.28 3.21
N ASP A 122 -6.26 9.72 3.11
CA ASP A 122 -7.43 10.07 3.92
C ASP A 122 -8.16 8.79 4.35
N PHE A 123 -8.58 8.77 5.61
CA PHE A 123 -9.29 7.65 6.22
C PHE A 123 -10.61 8.16 6.81
N LYS A 124 -11.68 8.14 6.02
CA LYS A 124 -13.00 8.65 6.39
C LYS A 124 -14.11 7.70 5.98
N ASP A 125 -15.20 7.70 6.76
CA ASP A 125 -16.41 6.92 6.48
C ASP A 125 -16.15 5.41 6.23
N GLY A 126 -15.16 4.86 6.92
CA GLY A 126 -14.76 3.46 6.75
C GLY A 126 -14.07 3.15 5.41
N LYS A 127 -13.54 4.16 4.73
CA LYS A 127 -12.77 4.04 3.49
C LYS A 127 -11.39 4.66 3.64
N ALA A 128 -10.44 4.09 2.92
CA ALA A 128 -9.09 4.60 2.75
C ALA A 128 -8.95 5.05 1.29
N HIS A 129 -8.64 6.32 1.08
CA HIS A 129 -8.30 6.86 -0.22
C HIS A 129 -6.89 7.44 -0.15
N GLY A 130 -6.03 7.12 -1.12
CA GLY A 130 -4.73 7.73 -1.14
C GLY A 130 -3.85 7.37 -2.31
N LYS A 131 -2.78 8.16 -2.41
CA LYS A 131 -1.69 8.04 -3.34
C LYS A 131 -0.39 8.22 -2.58
N VAL A 132 0.53 7.27 -2.72
CA VAL A 132 1.88 7.37 -2.18
C VAL A 132 2.88 7.07 -3.28
N ALA A 133 3.74 8.04 -3.56
CA ALA A 133 4.68 8.00 -4.68
C ALA A 133 6.06 8.45 -4.22
N MET A 134 7.10 7.67 -4.53
CA MET A 134 8.47 8.10 -4.27
C MET A 134 8.90 9.20 -5.26
N ASN A 135 9.56 10.24 -4.77
CA ASN A 135 10.19 11.30 -5.53
C ASN A 135 11.23 10.70 -6.48
N SER A 136 11.21 11.16 -7.73
CA SER A 136 11.98 10.58 -8.83
C SER A 136 13.41 11.09 -8.93
N GLU A 137 13.96 11.73 -7.90
CA GLU A 137 15.22 12.49 -8.00
C GLU A 137 16.48 11.63 -7.94
N LYS A 138 16.36 10.35 -7.58
CA LYS A 138 17.50 9.42 -7.59
C LYS A 138 17.51 8.59 -8.86
N ASP A 139 18.62 8.66 -9.59
CA ASP A 139 18.96 7.67 -10.60
C ASP A 139 19.14 6.31 -9.91
N ASP A 140 18.25 5.37 -10.23
CA ASP A 140 18.25 3.95 -9.80
C ASP A 140 18.22 3.70 -8.28
N PRO A 141 17.06 3.89 -7.61
CA PRO A 141 16.97 3.63 -6.18
C PRO A 141 16.94 2.12 -5.89
N LYS A 142 17.49 1.71 -4.73
CA LYS A 142 17.44 0.32 -4.22
C LYS A 142 16.03 -0.28 -4.28
N TYR A 143 15.03 0.56 -4.04
CA TYR A 143 13.63 0.25 -4.22
C TYR A 143 12.87 1.50 -4.66
N ARG A 144 11.76 1.31 -5.37
CA ARG A 144 10.80 2.35 -5.70
C ARG A 144 9.40 1.79 -5.58
N PHE A 145 8.46 2.55 -5.03
CA PHE A 145 7.06 2.21 -5.16
C PHE A 145 6.20 3.43 -5.46
N ASP A 146 5.13 3.18 -6.19
CA ASP A 146 4.12 4.15 -6.56
C ASP A 146 2.78 3.41 -6.42
N VAL A 147 1.92 3.86 -5.51
CA VAL A 147 0.67 3.18 -5.17
C VAL A 147 -0.50 4.15 -5.10
N VAL A 148 -1.66 3.68 -5.54
CA VAL A 148 -2.96 4.33 -5.37
C VAL A 148 -3.92 3.31 -4.78
N PHE A 149 -4.74 3.72 -3.82
CA PHE A 149 -5.75 2.89 -3.20
C PHE A 149 -7.05 3.68 -2.96
N ASP A 150 -8.18 3.03 -3.23
CA ASP A 150 -9.51 3.46 -2.82
C ASP A 150 -10.28 2.21 -2.37
N VAL A 151 -10.25 1.95 -1.06
CA VAL A 151 -10.76 0.69 -0.48
C VAL A 151 -11.49 0.87 0.84
N ALA A 152 -12.37 -0.07 1.17
CA ALA A 152 -12.95 -0.16 2.51
C ALA A 152 -11.88 -0.51 3.56
N VAL A 153 -11.98 0.11 4.74
CA VAL A 153 -11.15 -0.18 5.90
C VAL A 153 -11.79 -1.30 6.71
N MET A 154 -11.09 -2.43 6.81
CA MET A 154 -11.46 -3.52 7.71
C MET A 154 -11.20 -3.10 9.16
N LYS A 155 -12.26 -3.03 9.96
CA LYS A 155 -12.16 -2.74 11.39
C LYS A 155 -11.38 -3.81 12.13
N SER A 156 -10.58 -3.40 13.11
CA SER A 156 -9.91 -4.35 13.97
C SER A 156 -10.96 -5.09 14.82
N PRO A 157 -10.98 -6.44 14.81
CA PRO A 157 -11.91 -7.22 15.63
C PRO A 157 -11.52 -7.23 17.11
N ALA A 158 -10.33 -6.74 17.48
CA ALA A 158 -9.91 -6.64 18.87
C ALA A 158 -10.75 -5.57 19.59
N ALA A 159 -11.45 -5.96 20.65
CA ALA A 159 -12.18 -5.03 21.50
C ALA A 159 -11.22 -3.92 22.02
N PRO A 160 -11.69 -2.66 22.17
CA PRO A 160 -10.88 -1.64 22.79
C PRO A 160 -10.42 -2.15 24.16
N ARG A 161 -9.10 -2.25 24.37
CA ARG A 161 -8.58 -2.54 25.71
C ARG A 161 -9.07 -1.41 26.61
N LYS A 162 -9.91 -1.77 27.58
CA LYS A 162 -10.36 -0.87 28.64
C LYS A 162 -9.11 -0.30 29.34
N PRO A 163 -9.08 1.01 29.68
CA PRO A 163 -7.97 1.60 30.42
C PRO A 163 -7.72 0.89 31.75
#